data_AF-A0AAF3EN38-F1
#
_entry.id   AF-A0AAF3EN38-F1
#
_cell.length_a   1.000
_cell.length_b   1.000
_cell.length_c   1.000
_cell.angle_alpha   90.00
_cell.angle_beta   90.00
_cell.angle_gamma   90.00
#
_symmetry.space_group_name_H-M   'P 1'
#
loop_
_entity.id
_entity.type
_entity.pdbx_description
1 polymer ?
#
loop_
_entity_poly.entity_id
_entity_poly.type
_entity_poly.pdbx_seq_one_letter_code
_entity_poly.pdbx_strand_id
1 'polypeptide(L)'
;MAIAINRFFHICTKVETKTTLLIAKTLHFIAWCFALLIVLVPSLYGCFKVFSPRLFAYTFACGDCGDLYQQVYTLAGAIIPGSILLIYALIILWIQFRKREISVNYSLTMQCFLITVPALIAPPLFFSMSSWFPGNAYVGIIPMTWTGLAMLANPTVYFVFNDSVKRAMLCLMCRERKVIFGVTDNSKSLTDKRQKIVTLH
;
A
#
# COMPACT_ATOMS: atom_id res chain seq x y z
N MET A 1 -2.48 4.27 4.96
CA MET A 1 -2.71 5.36 5.94
C MET A 1 -1.43 5.82 6.62
N ALA A 2 -0.73 4.99 7.40
CA ALA A 2 0.48 5.40 8.15
C ALA A 2 1.56 6.09 7.30
N ILE A 3 1.77 5.65 6.06
CA ILE A 3 2.73 6.26 5.12
C ILE A 3 2.28 7.65 4.67
N ALA A 4 0.98 7.83 4.39
CA ALA A 4 0.42 9.12 4.03
C ALA A 4 0.58 10.12 5.18
N ILE A 5 0.32 9.68 6.42
CA ILE A 5 0.55 10.47 7.64
C ILE A 5 2.03 10.86 7.79
N ASN A 6 2.94 9.90 7.64
CA ASN A 6 4.37 10.17 7.73
C ASN A 6 4.82 11.20 6.68
N ARG A 7 4.33 11.07 5.43
CA ARG A 7 4.60 12.04 4.37
C ARG A 7 4.00 13.41 4.66
N PHE A 8 2.80 13.47 5.21
CA PHE A 8 2.18 14.72 5.63
C PHE A 8 3.06 15.45 6.64
N PHE A 9 3.52 14.76 7.69
CA PHE A 9 4.42 15.37 8.67
C PHE A 9 5.75 15.80 8.05
N HIS A 10 6.37 14.96 7.22
CA HIS A 10 7.62 15.27 6.56
C HIS A 10 7.52 16.51 5.65
N ILE A 11 6.45 16.61 4.85
CA ILE A 11 6.27 17.69 3.87
C ILE A 11 5.77 18.98 4.54
N CYS A 12 4.78 18.88 5.44
CA CYS A 12 4.09 20.06 5.97
C CYS A 12 4.80 20.66 7.18
N THR A 13 5.32 19.82 8.07
CA THR A 13 5.83 20.28 9.39
C THR A 13 7.35 20.30 9.48
N LYS A 14 8.08 19.62 8.58
CA LYS A 14 9.54 19.43 8.64
C LYS A 14 10.07 18.90 10.00
N VAL A 15 9.22 18.30 10.84
CA VAL A 15 9.61 17.78 12.16
C VAL A 15 10.46 16.51 12.00
N GLU A 16 11.65 16.51 12.61
CA GLU A 16 12.63 15.42 12.47
C GLU A 16 12.24 14.11 13.20
N THR A 17 11.99 13.12 12.35
CA THR A 17 12.34 11.69 12.38
C THR A 17 12.06 10.79 13.60
N LYS A 18 12.30 11.18 14.86
CA LYS A 18 12.17 10.20 15.97
C LYS A 18 10.73 10.04 16.46
N THR A 19 10.06 11.15 16.74
CA THR A 19 8.66 11.12 17.22
C THR A 19 7.70 10.69 16.12
N THR A 20 7.91 11.13 14.89
CA THR A 20 7.12 10.73 13.72
C THR A 20 7.29 9.24 13.40
N LEU A 21 8.49 8.68 13.56
CA LEU A 21 8.73 7.24 13.41
C LEU A 21 8.03 6.44 14.52
N LEU A 22 8.06 6.90 15.77
CA LEU A 22 7.35 6.25 16.87
C LEU A 22 5.83 6.25 16.60
N ILE A 23 5.26 7.39 16.22
CA ILE A 23 3.84 7.51 15.86
C ILE A 23 3.49 6.56 14.70
N ALA A 24 4.32 6.50 13.65
CA ALA A 24 4.10 5.62 12.52
C ALA A 24 4.14 4.14 12.91
N LYS A 25 5.09 3.74 13.78
CA LYS A 25 5.18 2.37 14.32
C LYS A 25 3.96 2.01 15.16
N THR A 26 3.54 2.91 16.06
CA THR A 26 2.36 2.70 16.91
C THR A 26 1.10 2.59 16.06
N LEU A 27 0.91 3.47 15.07
CA LEU A 27 -0.21 3.39 14.13
C LEU A 27 -0.20 2.09 13.33
N HIS A 28 0.99 1.62 12.92
CA HIS A 28 1.12 0.34 12.22
C HIS A 28 0.72 -0.84 13.12
N PHE A 29 1.18 -0.85 14.37
CA PHE A 29 0.82 -1.88 15.34
C PHE A 29 -0.70 -1.89 15.62
N ILE A 30 -1.29 -0.72 15.86
CA ILE A 30 -2.75 -0.58 16.05
C ILE A 30 -3.51 -1.10 14.82
N ALA A 31 -3.06 -0.77 13.61
CA ALA A 31 -3.69 -1.25 12.38
C ALA A 31 -3.65 -2.78 12.27
N TRP A 32 -2.55 -3.42 12.67
CA TRP A 32 -2.46 -4.88 12.73
C TRP A 32 -3.37 -5.49 13.77
N CYS A 33 -3.41 -4.95 14.98
CA CYS A 33 -4.33 -5.41 16.03
C CYS A 33 -5.78 -5.29 15.58
N PHE A 34 -6.15 -4.17 14.95
CA PHE A 34 -7.49 -3.94 14.42
C PHE A 34 -7.82 -4.91 13.27
N ALA A 35 -6.91 -5.12 12.32
CA ALA A 35 -7.09 -6.06 11.23
C ALA A 35 -7.25 -7.51 11.74
N LEU A 36 -6.41 -7.91 12.71
CA LEU A 36 -6.52 -9.22 13.36
C LEU A 36 -7.88 -9.37 14.04
N LEU A 37 -8.32 -8.38 14.83
CA LEU A 37 -9.57 -8.45 15.55
C LEU A 37 -10.76 -8.52 14.59
N ILE A 38 -10.75 -7.70 13.53
CA ILE A 38 -11.80 -7.70 12.53
C ILE A 38 -11.86 -9.02 11.77
N VAL A 39 -10.74 -9.63 11.38
CA VAL A 39 -10.75 -10.86 10.57
C VAL A 39 -10.89 -12.12 11.42
N LEU A 40 -10.15 -12.21 12.53
CA LEU A 40 -10.07 -13.42 13.36
C LEU A 40 -11.38 -13.67 14.09
N VAL A 41 -11.98 -12.62 14.68
CA VAL A 41 -13.20 -12.78 15.50
C VAL A 41 -14.34 -13.38 14.66
N PRO A 42 -14.77 -12.81 13.52
CA PRO A 42 -15.86 -13.38 12.74
C PRO A 42 -15.47 -14.70 12.07
N SER A 43 -14.19 -14.94 11.81
CA SER A 43 -13.73 -16.25 11.31
C SER A 43 -13.89 -17.35 12.35
N LEU A 44 -13.58 -17.08 13.62
CA LEU A 44 -13.77 -18.03 14.73
C LEU A 44 -15.26 -18.29 15.01
N TYR A 45 -16.11 -17.27 14.87
CA TYR A 45 -17.56 -17.42 14.99
C TYR A 45 -18.23 -18.04 13.75
N GLY A 46 -17.48 -18.33 12.68
CA GLY A 46 -18.01 -18.97 11.47
C GLY A 46 -18.82 -18.04 10.56
N CYS A 47 -18.73 -16.72 10.76
CA CYS A 47 -19.54 -15.72 10.06
C CYS A 47 -19.35 -15.68 8.53
N PHE A 48 -18.21 -16.19 8.04
CA PHE A 48 -17.86 -16.22 6.62
C PHE A 48 -18.04 -17.58 5.95
N LYS A 49 -18.66 -18.55 6.64
CA LYS A 49 -18.87 -19.91 6.12
C LYS A 49 -20.34 -20.28 6.19
N VAL A 50 -21.09 -19.96 5.14
CA VAL A 50 -22.46 -20.49 4.97
C VAL A 50 -22.41 -21.59 3.93
N PHE A 51 -22.84 -22.80 4.28
CA PHE A 51 -23.04 -23.83 3.27
C PHE A 51 -24.35 -23.55 2.54
N SER A 52 -24.27 -23.28 1.23
CA SER A 52 -25.47 -23.12 0.41
C SER A 52 -25.87 -24.48 -0.16
N PRO A 53 -26.98 -25.09 0.30
CA PRO A 53 -27.43 -26.38 -0.22
C PRO A 53 -27.82 -26.29 -1.71
N ARG A 54 -28.22 -25.10 -2.18
CA ARG A 54 -28.57 -24.84 -3.59
C ARG A 54 -27.35 -24.88 -4.52
N LEU A 55 -26.18 -24.52 -4.01
CA LEU A 55 -24.92 -24.47 -4.79
C LEU A 55 -23.98 -25.62 -4.44
N PHE A 56 -24.33 -26.43 -3.44
CA PHE A 56 -23.51 -27.50 -2.89
C PHE A 56 -22.07 -27.04 -2.57
N ALA A 57 -21.94 -25.79 -2.12
CA ALA A 57 -20.66 -25.13 -1.89
C ALA A 57 -20.77 -24.17 -0.70
N TYR A 58 -19.64 -23.97 -0.01
CA TYR A 58 -19.51 -22.90 0.97
C TYR A 58 -19.49 -21.56 0.25
N THR A 59 -20.44 -20.70 0.59
CA THR A 59 -20.52 -19.33 0.10
C THR A 59 -19.97 -18.38 1.16
N PHE A 60 -19.32 -17.32 0.69
CA PHE A 60 -18.97 -16.15 1.51
C PHE A 60 -20.17 -15.21 1.70
N ALA A 61 -21.40 -15.72 1.54
CA ALA A 61 -22.57 -14.99 2.01
C ALA A 61 -22.40 -14.87 3.52
N CYS A 62 -22.45 -13.64 4.05
CA CYS A 62 -22.35 -13.41 5.49
C CYS A 62 -23.42 -14.28 6.17
N GLY A 63 -23.00 -15.20 7.05
CA GLY A 63 -23.91 -16.01 7.84
C GLY A 63 -24.67 -15.18 8.86
N ASP A 64 -25.39 -15.84 9.76
CA ASP A 64 -26.26 -15.25 10.80
C ASP A 64 -25.59 -14.24 11.75
N CYS A 65 -24.28 -13.98 11.61
CA CYS A 65 -23.58 -12.91 12.32
C CYS A 65 -24.05 -11.50 11.95
N GLY A 66 -24.93 -11.34 10.95
CA GLY A 66 -25.81 -10.18 10.80
C GLY A 66 -25.20 -8.97 10.08
N ASP A 67 -26.10 -8.07 9.68
CA ASP A 67 -25.83 -6.82 8.96
C ASP A 67 -24.75 -5.95 9.62
N LEU A 68 -24.59 -6.03 10.94
CA LEU A 68 -23.65 -5.21 11.70
C LEU A 68 -22.21 -5.40 11.22
N TYR A 69 -21.75 -6.65 11.07
CA TYR A 69 -20.37 -6.89 10.62
C TYR A 69 -20.20 -6.41 9.19
N GLN A 70 -21.13 -6.72 8.29
CA GLN A 70 -21.10 -6.23 6.92
C GLN A 70 -21.03 -4.70 6.84
N GLN A 71 -21.81 -3.99 7.67
CA GLN A 71 -21.76 -2.53 7.78
C GLN A 71 -20.40 -2.05 8.31
N VAL A 72 -19.85 -2.66 9.35
CA VAL A 72 -18.52 -2.31 9.90
C VAL A 72 -17.43 -2.51 8.86
N TYR A 73 -17.45 -3.61 8.12
CA TYR A 73 -16.49 -3.89 7.06
C TYR A 73 -16.61 -2.92 5.88
N THR A 74 -17.83 -2.62 5.45
CA THR A 74 -18.09 -1.66 4.37
C THR A 74 -17.64 -0.26 4.79
N LEU A 75 -17.97 0.14 6.02
CA LEU A 75 -17.60 1.43 6.59
C LEU A 75 -16.08 1.55 6.78
N ALA A 76 -15.41 0.55 7.37
CA ALA A 76 -13.97 0.54 7.53
C ALA A 76 -13.26 0.54 6.16
N GLY A 77 -13.78 -0.23 5.20
CA GLY A 77 -13.32 -0.28 3.82
C GLY A 77 -13.43 1.05 3.09
N ALA A 78 -14.39 1.92 3.43
CA ALA A 78 -14.53 3.25 2.85
C ALA A 78 -13.75 4.33 3.61
N ILE A 79 -13.83 4.34 4.95
CA ILE A 79 -13.20 5.37 5.81
C ILE A 79 -11.68 5.34 5.67
N ILE A 80 -11.06 4.16 5.66
CA ILE A 80 -9.59 4.05 5.62
C ILE A 80 -9.04 4.68 4.32
N PRO A 81 -9.45 4.27 3.10
CA PRO A 81 -8.96 4.91 1.89
C PRO A 81 -9.47 6.34 1.72
N GLY A 82 -10.67 6.68 2.20
CA GLY A 82 -11.16 8.06 2.26
C GLY A 82 -10.25 8.98 3.08
N SER A 83 -9.78 8.51 4.25
CA SER A 83 -8.83 9.26 5.09
C SER A 83 -7.47 9.44 4.41
N ILE A 84 -7.02 8.46 3.62
CA ILE A 84 -5.78 8.59 2.82
C ILE A 84 -5.95 9.68 1.76
N LEU A 85 -7.08 9.68 1.05
CA LEU A 85 -7.39 10.69 0.05
C LEU A 85 -7.44 12.09 0.67
N LEU A 86 -8.07 12.23 1.84
CA LEU A 86 -8.10 13.49 2.59
C LEU A 86 -6.69 13.96 2.97
N ILE A 87 -5.83 13.08 3.49
CA ILE A 87 -4.44 13.44 3.84
C ILE A 87 -3.68 13.93 2.60
N TYR A 88 -3.79 13.24 1.47
CA TYR A 88 -3.12 13.66 0.23
C TYR A 88 -3.68 14.98 -0.31
N ALA A 89 -4.99 15.21 -0.21
CA ALA A 89 -5.60 16.50 -0.55
C ALA A 89 -5.04 17.63 0.33
N LEU A 90 -4.89 17.40 1.64
CA LEU A 90 -4.27 18.37 2.55
C LEU A 90 -2.80 18.64 2.20
N ILE A 91 -2.02 17.61 1.81
CA ILE A 91 -0.64 17.79 1.33
C ILE A 91 -0.62 18.68 0.08
N ILE A 92 -1.50 18.41 -0.89
CA ILE A 92 -1.56 19.20 -2.14
C ILE A 92 -1.95 20.64 -1.85
N LEU A 93 -3.00 20.86 -1.05
CA LEU A 93 -3.42 22.19 -0.62
C LEU A 93 -2.28 22.93 0.08
N TRP A 94 -1.58 22.28 1.01
CA TRP A 94 -0.44 22.87 1.71
C TRP A 94 0.68 23.29 0.75
N ILE A 95 1.02 22.44 -0.23
CA ILE A 95 2.02 22.77 -1.26
C ILE A 95 1.58 23.99 -2.07
N GLN A 96 0.34 24.01 -2.54
CA GLN A 96 -0.23 25.11 -3.35
C GLN A 96 -0.22 26.43 -2.57
N PHE A 97 -0.70 26.42 -1.33
CA PHE A 97 -0.77 27.63 -0.49
C PHE A 97 0.61 28.16 -0.10
N ARG A 98 1.53 27.28 0.30
CA ARG A 98 2.80 27.72 0.91
C ARG A 98 3.92 27.95 -0.10
N LYS A 99 3.94 27.18 -1.20
CA LYS A 99 5.01 27.29 -2.20
C LYS A 99 4.62 28.10 -3.43
N ARG A 100 3.32 28.40 -3.63
CA ARG A 100 2.80 28.99 -4.89
C ARG A 100 3.34 28.27 -6.14
N GLU A 101 3.64 26.98 -6.01
CA GLU A 101 4.09 26.14 -7.12
C GLU A 101 2.85 25.74 -7.94
N ILE A 102 2.68 26.39 -9.10
CA ILE A 102 1.55 26.15 -10.01
C ILE A 102 1.59 24.71 -10.57
N SER A 103 2.76 24.06 -10.57
CA SER A 103 2.90 22.67 -10.99
C SER A 103 2.46 21.70 -9.90
N VAL A 104 1.27 21.13 -10.06
CA VAL A 104 0.84 19.96 -9.27
C VAL A 104 1.88 18.86 -9.47
N ASN A 105 2.43 18.35 -8.37
CA ASN A 105 3.41 17.28 -8.41
C ASN A 105 2.74 15.97 -8.87
N TYR A 106 2.71 15.75 -10.18
CA TYR A 106 1.98 14.66 -10.84
C TYR A 106 2.30 13.29 -10.25
N SER A 107 3.55 13.10 -9.83
CA SER A 107 4.03 11.92 -9.11
C SER A 107 3.26 11.65 -7.81
N LEU A 108 2.98 12.69 -7.02
CA LEU A 108 2.23 12.57 -5.76
C LEU A 108 0.75 12.25 -6.02
N THR A 109 0.16 12.90 -7.02
CA THR A 109 -1.24 12.69 -7.41
C THR A 109 -1.46 11.27 -7.94
N MET A 110 -0.54 10.78 -8.79
CA MET A 110 -0.56 9.41 -9.28
C MET A 110 -0.42 8.38 -8.16
N GLN A 111 0.44 8.63 -7.18
CA GLN A 111 0.55 7.78 -5.99
C GLN A 111 -0.74 7.70 -5.19
N CYS A 112 -1.39 8.85 -4.96
CA CYS A 112 -2.68 8.89 -4.30
C CYS A 112 -3.68 8.05 -5.09
N PHE A 113 -3.82 8.30 -6.39
CA PHE A 113 -4.77 7.62 -7.26
C PHE A 113 -4.58 6.09 -7.26
N LEU A 114 -3.35 5.61 -7.44
CA LEU A 114 -3.03 4.19 -7.46
C LEU A 114 -3.30 3.48 -6.13
N ILE A 115 -3.21 4.19 -5.00
CA ILE A 115 -3.50 3.62 -3.68
C ILE A 115 -4.99 3.70 -3.36
N THR A 116 -5.63 4.85 -3.58
CA THR A 116 -6.99 5.10 -3.08
C THR A 116 -8.08 4.55 -3.98
N VAL A 117 -7.89 4.56 -5.31
CA VAL A 117 -8.94 4.11 -6.24
C VAL A 117 -9.22 2.61 -6.13
N PRO A 118 -8.21 1.72 -6.18
CA PRO A 118 -8.46 0.29 -6.00
C PRO A 118 -9.04 -0.02 -4.62
N ALA A 119 -8.57 0.68 -3.57
CA ALA A 119 -9.01 0.49 -2.20
C ALA A 119 -10.43 0.99 -1.92
N LEU A 120 -10.90 2.05 -2.60
CA LEU A 120 -12.29 2.54 -2.50
C LEU A 120 -13.28 1.65 -3.25
N ILE A 121 -12.86 1.08 -4.38
CA ILE A 121 -13.71 0.26 -5.25
C ILE A 121 -13.86 -1.18 -4.70
N ALA A 122 -12.83 -1.71 -4.04
CA ALA A 122 -12.84 -3.10 -3.59
C ALA A 122 -13.97 -3.46 -2.57
N PRO A 123 -14.23 -2.68 -1.50
CA PRO A 123 -15.29 -3.00 -0.54
C PRO A 123 -16.71 -3.03 -1.13
N PRO A 124 -17.20 -2.00 -1.86
CA PRO A 124 -18.53 -2.05 -2.44
C PRO A 124 -18.66 -3.15 -3.49
N LEU A 125 -17.60 -3.42 -4.29
CA LEU A 125 -17.60 -4.58 -5.18
C LEU A 125 -17.70 -5.90 -4.41
N PHE A 126 -17.03 -6.04 -3.26
CA PHE A 126 -17.07 -7.28 -2.50
C PHE A 126 -18.44 -7.52 -1.83
N PHE A 127 -19.06 -6.47 -1.26
CA PHE A 127 -20.29 -6.61 -0.47
C PHE A 127 -21.59 -6.44 -1.26
N SER A 128 -21.58 -5.71 -2.39
CA SER A 128 -22.79 -5.47 -3.19
C SER A 128 -22.93 -6.40 -4.40
N MET A 129 -21.86 -7.06 -4.83
CA MET A 129 -21.93 -7.85 -6.05
C MET A 129 -22.73 -9.15 -5.89
N SER A 130 -22.75 -9.72 -4.68
CA SER A 130 -23.57 -10.90 -4.36
C SER A 130 -25.08 -10.63 -4.44
N SER A 131 -25.52 -9.39 -4.18
CA SER A 131 -26.93 -9.01 -4.28
C SER A 131 -27.36 -8.74 -5.72
N TRP A 132 -26.43 -8.34 -6.60
CA TRP A 132 -26.71 -8.13 -8.02
C TRP A 132 -26.78 -9.42 -8.83
N PHE A 133 -26.12 -10.49 -8.37
CA PHE A 133 -26.04 -11.79 -9.05
C PHE A 133 -26.37 -12.96 -8.11
N PRO A 134 -27.63 -13.04 -7.61
CA PRO A 134 -28.01 -14.06 -6.65
C PRO A 134 -27.90 -15.47 -7.26
N GLY A 135 -27.23 -16.38 -6.54
CA GLY A 135 -27.12 -17.79 -6.95
C GLY A 135 -25.98 -18.12 -7.91
N ASN A 136 -25.05 -17.21 -8.18
CA ASN A 136 -23.84 -17.52 -8.94
C ASN A 136 -22.63 -17.63 -8.00
N ALA A 137 -22.10 -18.86 -7.87
CA ALA A 137 -20.96 -19.17 -6.98
C ALA A 137 -19.67 -18.44 -7.38
N TYR A 138 -19.55 -17.98 -8.62
CA TYR A 138 -18.35 -17.33 -9.15
C TYR A 138 -18.31 -15.80 -8.90
N VAL A 139 -19.39 -15.23 -8.35
CA VAL A 139 -19.52 -13.79 -8.13
C VAL A 139 -18.46 -13.25 -7.18
N GLY A 140 -17.94 -14.08 -6.26
CA GLY A 140 -16.84 -13.71 -5.37
C GLY A 140 -15.47 -13.61 -6.06
N ILE A 141 -15.27 -14.21 -7.24
CA ILE A 141 -13.96 -14.23 -7.91
C ILE A 141 -13.54 -12.83 -8.35
N ILE A 142 -14.47 -12.05 -8.91
CA ILE A 142 -14.19 -10.70 -9.42
C ILE A 142 -13.70 -9.76 -8.31
N PRO A 143 -14.40 -9.60 -7.16
CA PRO A 143 -13.93 -8.73 -6.10
C PRO A 143 -12.69 -9.28 -5.39
N MET A 144 -12.52 -10.61 -5.30
CA MET A 144 -11.26 -11.21 -4.79
C MET A 144 -10.07 -10.88 -5.72
N THR A 145 -10.26 -11.02 -7.04
CA THR A 145 -9.24 -10.70 -8.05
C THR A 145 -8.90 -9.22 -8.02
N TRP A 146 -9.91 -8.35 -7.95
CA TRP A 146 -9.72 -6.90 -7.83
C TRP A 146 -8.95 -6.53 -6.56
N THR A 147 -9.27 -7.13 -5.43
CA THR A 147 -8.55 -6.92 -4.17
C THR A 147 -7.10 -7.39 -4.28
N GLY A 148 -6.84 -8.52 -4.96
CA GLY A 148 -5.49 -8.98 -5.27
C GLY A 148 -4.71 -7.98 -6.14
N LEU A 149 -5.34 -7.43 -7.18
CA LEU A 149 -4.73 -6.39 -8.02
C LEU A 149 -4.43 -5.11 -7.22
N ALA A 150 -5.32 -4.72 -6.30
CA ALA A 150 -5.08 -3.59 -5.40
C ALA A 150 -3.84 -3.80 -4.52
N MET A 151 -3.57 -5.04 -4.08
CA MET A 151 -2.36 -5.35 -3.31
C MET A 151 -1.07 -5.21 -4.16
N LEU A 152 -1.13 -5.49 -5.47
CA LEU A 152 -0.01 -5.32 -6.40
C LEU A 152 0.30 -3.85 -6.74
N ALA A 153 -0.66 -2.94 -6.53
CA ALA A 153 -0.41 -1.51 -6.65
C ALA A 153 0.62 -1.02 -5.61
N ASN A 154 0.69 -1.65 -4.43
CA ASN A 154 1.59 -1.21 -3.36
C ASN A 154 3.07 -1.30 -3.77
N PRO A 155 3.64 -2.46 -4.19
CA PRO A 155 5.01 -2.54 -4.70
C PRO A 155 5.28 -1.55 -5.83
N THR A 156 4.35 -1.43 -6.77
CA THR A 156 4.46 -0.51 -7.91
C THR A 156 4.66 0.92 -7.43
N VAL A 157 3.91 1.35 -6.42
CA VAL A 157 4.05 2.68 -5.83
C VAL A 157 5.41 2.87 -5.14
N TYR A 158 5.94 1.87 -4.42
CA TYR A 158 7.27 1.99 -3.83
C TYR A 158 8.38 2.04 -4.88
N PHE A 159 8.30 1.20 -5.92
CA PHE A 159 9.36 1.13 -6.94
C PHE A 159 9.37 2.35 -7.87
N VAL A 160 8.20 2.82 -8.28
CA VAL A 160 8.09 3.94 -9.24
C VAL A 160 8.43 5.26 -8.56
N PHE A 161 8.06 5.44 -7.29
CA PHE A 161 8.08 6.76 -6.66
C PHE A 161 9.05 6.91 -5.49
N ASN A 162 9.78 5.87 -5.10
CA ASN A 162 10.86 5.97 -4.12
C ASN A 162 12.22 5.72 -4.78
N ASP A 163 12.94 6.81 -5.09
CA ASP A 163 14.24 6.76 -5.76
C ASP A 163 15.30 5.94 -5.01
N SER A 164 15.19 5.86 -3.69
CA SER A 164 16.12 5.06 -2.87
C SER A 164 15.89 3.57 -3.08
N VAL A 165 14.62 3.15 -3.15
CA VAL A 165 14.25 1.75 -3.43
C VAL A 165 14.60 1.39 -4.87
N LYS A 166 14.32 2.29 -5.83
CA LYS A 166 14.72 2.12 -7.23
C LYS A 166 16.23 1.92 -7.38
N ARG A 167 17.04 2.76 -6.71
CA ARG A 167 18.51 2.63 -6.72
C ARG A 167 18.99 1.34 -6.06
N ALA A 168 18.42 0.96 -4.92
CA ALA A 168 18.76 -0.29 -4.24
C ALA A 168 18.45 -1.52 -5.12
N MET A 169 17.30 -1.54 -5.80
CA MET A 169 16.91 -2.63 -6.70
C MET A 169 17.81 -2.70 -7.94
N LEU A 170 18.14 -1.56 -8.56
CA LEU A 170 19.11 -1.52 -9.65
C LEU A 170 20.49 -2.03 -9.21
N CYS A 171 20.92 -1.70 -7.99
CA CYS A 171 22.16 -2.22 -7.42
C CYS A 171 22.11 -3.76 -7.25
N LEU A 172 21.00 -4.30 -6.74
CA LEU A 172 20.80 -5.75 -6.61
C LEU A 172 20.79 -6.46 -7.97
N MET A 173 20.05 -5.93 -8.96
CA MET A 173 20.02 -6.51 -10.30
C MET A 173 21.38 -6.43 -11.01
N CYS A 174 22.13 -5.35 -10.84
CA CYS A 174 23.51 -5.24 -11.36
C CYS A 174 24.46 -6.20 -10.64
N ARG A 175 24.29 -6.42 -9.33
CA ARG A 175 25.07 -7.38 -8.54
C ARG A 175 24.79 -8.81 -8.98
N GLU A 176 23.53 -9.18 -9.16
CA GLU A 176 23.15 -10.50 -9.68
C GLU A 176 23.65 -10.71 -11.11
N ARG A 177 23.60 -9.67 -11.96
CA ARG A 177 24.18 -9.76 -13.32
C ARG A 177 25.69 -9.98 -13.28
N LYS A 178 26.43 -9.38 -12.34
CA LYS A 178 27.87 -9.66 -12.16
C LYS A 178 28.15 -11.10 -11.67
N VAL A 179 27.29 -11.65 -10.82
CA VAL A 179 27.42 -13.02 -10.28
C VAL A 179 27.07 -14.08 -11.32
N ILE A 180 26.01 -13.85 -12.12
CA ILE A 180 25.55 -14.79 -13.15
C ILE A 180 26.46 -14.78 -14.39
N PHE A 181 26.97 -13.61 -14.79
CA PHE A 181 27.84 -13.48 -15.97
C PHE A 181 29.34 -13.56 -15.66
N GLY A 182 29.73 -13.94 -14.44
CA GLY A 182 31.13 -14.22 -14.10
C GLY A 182 32.09 -13.09 -14.45
N VAL A 183 31.67 -11.82 -14.36
CA VAL A 183 32.59 -10.69 -14.53
C VAL A 183 33.29 -10.48 -13.20
N THR A 184 34.28 -11.33 -12.93
CA THR A 184 35.33 -11.06 -11.95
C THR A 184 36.11 -9.84 -12.44
N ASP A 185 35.71 -8.67 -11.97
CA ASP A 185 36.51 -7.44 -12.07
C ASP A 185 37.86 -7.69 -11.37
N ASN A 186 38.90 -8.00 -12.17
CA ASN A 186 40.31 -7.98 -11.76
C ASN A 186 40.82 -6.53 -11.54
N SER A 187 39.99 -5.64 -11.01
CA SER A 187 40.33 -4.23 -10.78
C SER A 187 40.73 -3.96 -9.32
N LYS A 188 41.65 -4.79 -8.79
CA LYS A 188 42.40 -4.47 -7.56
C LYS A 188 43.81 -3.90 -7.83
N SER A 189 44.13 -3.44 -9.03
CA SER A 189 45.50 -3.03 -9.39
C SER A 189 45.70 -1.56 -9.83
N LEU A 190 44.69 -0.67 -9.79
CA LEU A 190 44.85 0.68 -10.39
C LEU A 190 44.48 1.89 -9.52
N THR A 191 44.06 1.68 -8.27
CA THR A 191 43.79 2.80 -7.35
C THR A 191 44.98 3.24 -6.50
N ASP A 192 46.12 2.54 -6.53
CA ASP A 192 47.29 2.89 -5.69
C ASP A 192 48.31 3.83 -6.37
N LYS A 193 48.07 4.28 -7.61
CA LYS A 193 49.00 5.17 -8.35
C LYS A 193 48.50 6.57 -8.68
N ARG A 194 47.23 6.90 -8.42
CA ARG A 194 46.68 8.25 -8.73
C ARG A 194 46.49 9.18 -7.53
N GLN A 195 46.81 8.74 -6.31
CA GLN A 195 46.69 9.57 -5.10
C GLN A 195 47.98 10.31 -4.70
N LYS A 196 49.06 10.25 -5.50
CA LYS A 196 50.38 10.83 -5.15
C LYS A 196 50.85 12.04 -5.96
N ILE A 197 50.04 12.62 -6.86
CA ILE A 197 50.52 13.69 -7.77
C ILE A 197 49.79 15.05 -7.62
N VAL A 198 48.74 15.18 -6.79
CA VAL A 198 48.05 16.47 -6.62
C VAL A 198 48.05 16.91 -5.17
N THR A 199 49.24 17.18 -4.65
CA THR A 199 49.51 18.06 -3.49
C THR A 199 50.99 18.37 -3.52
N LEU A 200 51.38 19.42 -4.25
CA LEU A 200 52.54 20.28 -3.97
C LEU A 200 52.64 21.37 -5.06
N HIS A 201 52.70 22.62 -4.57
CA HIS A 201 52.78 23.92 -5.26
C HIS A 201 51.45 24.64 -5.53
#